data_AF-A0A8T4CIT9-F1
#
_entry.id   AF-A0A8T4CIT9-F1
#
_cell.length_a   1.000
_cell.length_b   1.000
_cell.length_c   1.000
_cell.angle_alpha   90.00
_cell.angle_beta   90.00
_cell.angle_gamma   90.00
#
_symmetry.space_group_name_H-M   'P 1'
#
loop_
_entity.id
_entity.type
_entity.pdbx_description
1 polymer ?
#
loop_
_entity_poly.entity_id
_entity_poly.type
_entity_poly.pdbx_seq_one_letter_code
_entity_poly.pdbx_strand_id
1 'polypeptide(L)'
;MSGFKRLARKGAGPPGNEARPRHGWGVAYFPAGSPRVVREFGDAGNSVRYDEVSHMASSNSDARVLLAQLWASPSRELLADKERVAPLAGPDGSGRRWFFAFDGEVGKHRRTGEPFAADPVREMCSERLFRELLSELRGAPSDRKAVASAVGAVLRRTAEGYDFTHMTLAMSEGSGVYMARWAQEDAGWNRAAICCLPRAIVGCSDELPGVEGKWEPLGNRRLVFFDRSQALESYDL
;
A
#
# COMPACT_ATOMS: atom_id res chain seq x y z
N MET A 1 0.84 18.01 -15.01
CA MET A 1 1.53 16.70 -15.00
C MET A 1 0.85 15.81 -13.95
N SER A 2 0.34 14.63 -14.34
CA SER A 2 -0.45 13.76 -13.45
C SER A 2 0.37 13.26 -12.26
N GLY A 3 -0.29 13.01 -11.11
CA GLY A 3 0.36 12.52 -9.89
C GLY A 3 1.16 11.22 -10.09
N PHE A 4 0.71 10.35 -10.98
CA PHE A 4 1.39 9.09 -11.31
C PHE A 4 2.74 9.28 -12.03
N LYS A 5 2.88 10.26 -12.93
CA LYS A 5 4.19 10.56 -13.54
C LYS A 5 5.18 11.09 -12.50
N ARG A 6 4.68 11.77 -11.45
CA ARG A 6 5.50 12.22 -10.32
C ARG A 6 5.94 11.03 -9.46
N LEU A 7 5.03 10.09 -9.18
CA LEU A 7 5.34 8.84 -8.49
C LEU A 7 6.44 8.04 -9.24
N ALA A 8 6.28 7.82 -10.55
CA ALA A 8 7.26 7.11 -11.37
C ALA A 8 8.63 7.82 -11.39
N ARG A 9 8.66 9.17 -11.49
CA ARG A 9 9.91 9.94 -11.41
C ARG A 9 10.57 9.88 -10.03
N LYS A 10 9.80 9.84 -8.95
CA LYS A 10 10.32 9.64 -7.60
C LYS A 10 11.01 8.27 -7.49
N GLY A 11 10.40 7.23 -8.05
CA GLY A 11 11.01 5.90 -8.15
C GLY A 11 12.28 5.86 -9.02
N ALA A 12 12.39 6.77 -10.00
CA ALA A 12 13.50 6.80 -10.93
C ALA A 12 14.85 7.22 -10.31
N GLY A 13 14.90 8.19 -9.37
CA GLY A 13 16.10 8.66 -8.63
C GLY A 13 17.36 9.03 -9.46
N PRO A 14 18.48 9.51 -8.87
CA PRO A 14 19.73 9.77 -9.59
C PRO A 14 20.55 8.49 -9.88
N PRO A 15 21.27 8.37 -11.02
CA PRO A 15 22.08 7.20 -11.39
C PRO A 15 22.98 6.68 -10.25
N GLY A 16 23.07 5.35 -10.06
CA GLY A 16 23.93 4.73 -9.03
C GLY A 16 23.27 4.25 -7.73
N ASN A 17 22.03 4.62 -7.41
CA ASN A 17 21.35 4.12 -6.20
C ASN A 17 20.65 2.76 -6.46
N GLU A 18 21.03 1.70 -5.75
CA GLU A 18 20.53 0.31 -5.91
C GLU A 18 19.18 0.05 -5.23
N ALA A 19 18.78 0.87 -4.25
CA ALA A 19 17.51 0.75 -3.52
C ALA A 19 16.28 1.28 -4.31
N ARG A 20 16.26 1.15 -5.65
CA ARG A 20 15.20 1.71 -6.48
C ARG A 20 14.07 0.73 -6.76
N PRO A 21 12.82 1.18 -6.76
CA PRO A 21 11.70 0.38 -7.21
C PRO A 21 11.69 0.29 -8.75
N ARG A 22 12.58 -0.56 -9.27
CA ARG A 22 12.74 -0.88 -10.71
C ARG A 22 12.23 -2.26 -11.06
N HIS A 23 11.72 -2.99 -10.08
CA HIS A 23 11.42 -4.41 -10.24
C HIS A 23 9.99 -4.65 -10.69
N GLY A 24 9.06 -3.75 -10.34
CA GLY A 24 7.73 -3.74 -10.92
C GLY A 24 6.89 -2.58 -10.40
N TRP A 25 5.68 -2.50 -10.91
CA TRP A 25 4.69 -1.53 -10.48
C TRP A 25 3.29 -2.13 -10.59
N GLY A 26 2.38 -1.61 -9.78
CA GLY A 26 0.97 -1.91 -9.89
C GLY A 26 0.09 -0.73 -9.56
N VAL A 27 -1.07 -0.69 -10.21
CA VAL A 27 -2.11 0.31 -9.98
C VAL A 27 -3.45 -0.41 -9.89
N ALA A 28 -4.14 -0.24 -8.76
CA ALA A 28 -5.53 -0.59 -8.61
C ALA A 28 -6.38 0.69 -8.66
N TYR A 29 -7.46 0.64 -9.43
CA TYR A 29 -8.37 1.76 -9.61
C TYR A 29 -9.82 1.29 -9.70
N PHE A 30 -10.73 2.14 -9.22
CA PHE A 30 -12.14 1.78 -9.00
C PHE A 30 -13.04 2.67 -9.87
N PRO A 31 -13.18 2.37 -11.18
CA PRO A 31 -14.19 3.02 -12.00
C PRO A 31 -15.59 2.55 -11.58
N ALA A 32 -16.62 3.35 -11.91
CA ALA A 32 -18.01 2.96 -11.66
C ALA A 32 -18.32 1.57 -12.25
N GLY A 33 -18.55 0.59 -11.37
CA GLY A 33 -19.05 -0.73 -11.73
C GLY A 33 -18.09 -1.91 -11.57
N SER A 34 -16.76 -1.74 -11.54
CA SER A 34 -15.82 -2.86 -11.26
C SER A 34 -14.40 -2.40 -10.99
N PRO A 35 -13.73 -2.90 -9.93
CA PRO A 35 -12.33 -2.59 -9.68
C PRO A 35 -11.43 -3.20 -10.77
N ARG A 36 -10.38 -2.47 -11.12
CA ARG A 36 -9.35 -2.91 -12.08
C ARG A 36 -7.99 -2.86 -11.40
N VAL A 37 -7.14 -3.82 -11.75
CA VAL A 37 -5.74 -3.84 -11.32
C VAL A 37 -4.85 -4.15 -12.52
N VAL A 38 -3.80 -3.34 -12.67
CA VAL A 38 -2.78 -3.55 -13.69
C VAL A 38 -1.44 -3.65 -12.97
N ARG A 39 -0.66 -4.66 -13.36
CA ARG A 39 0.66 -4.96 -12.80
C ARG A 39 1.63 -5.29 -13.91
N GLU A 40 2.87 -4.85 -13.75
CA GLU A 40 3.93 -5.13 -14.70
C GLU A 40 5.27 -5.18 -13.97
N PHE A 41 6.21 -5.92 -14.56
CA PHE A 41 7.61 -5.88 -14.14
C PHE A 41 8.34 -4.71 -14.79
N GLY A 42 9.45 -4.32 -14.19
CA GLY A 42 10.30 -3.26 -14.71
C GLY A 42 9.92 -1.87 -14.20
N ASP A 43 10.61 -0.88 -14.76
CA ASP A 43 10.55 0.51 -14.33
C ASP A 43 9.29 1.21 -14.87
N ALA A 44 8.44 1.70 -13.95
CA ALA A 44 7.25 2.47 -14.29
C ALA A 44 7.57 3.71 -15.14
N GLY A 45 8.74 4.34 -14.95
CA GLY A 45 9.17 5.52 -15.70
C GLY A 45 9.41 5.27 -17.18
N ASN A 46 9.61 4.01 -17.59
CA ASN A 46 9.83 3.60 -18.97
C ASN A 46 8.66 2.79 -19.55
N SER A 47 7.60 2.52 -18.77
CA SER A 47 6.48 1.70 -19.22
C SER A 47 5.43 2.55 -19.93
N VAL A 48 5.25 2.29 -21.24
CA VAL A 48 4.15 2.86 -22.03
C VAL A 48 2.80 2.53 -21.40
N ARG A 49 2.66 1.30 -20.88
CA ARG A 49 1.44 0.84 -20.22
C ARG A 49 1.18 1.58 -18.91
N TYR A 50 2.21 1.90 -18.13
CA TYR A 50 2.05 2.74 -16.95
C TYR A 50 1.52 4.12 -17.33
N ASP A 51 2.03 4.71 -18.41
CA ASP A 51 1.56 5.99 -18.95
C ASP A 51 0.09 5.93 -19.38
N GLU A 52 -0.33 4.86 -20.07
CA GLU A 52 -1.73 4.62 -20.45
C GLU A 52 -2.64 4.48 -19.24
N VAL A 53 -2.25 3.66 -18.26
CA VAL A 53 -3.04 3.45 -17.01
C VAL A 53 -3.12 4.74 -16.21
N SER A 54 -2.02 5.49 -16.12
CA SER A 54 -1.98 6.79 -15.47
C SER A 54 -2.92 7.79 -16.15
N HIS A 55 -2.94 7.79 -17.49
CA HIS A 55 -3.83 8.64 -18.26
C HIS A 55 -5.28 8.25 -18.04
N MET A 56 -5.62 6.96 -18.17
CA MET A 56 -6.97 6.44 -17.92
C MET A 56 -7.45 6.73 -16.50
N ALA A 57 -6.61 6.53 -15.48
CA ALA A 57 -6.95 6.83 -14.09
C ALA A 57 -7.16 8.33 -13.85
N SER A 58 -6.47 9.19 -14.60
CA SER A 58 -6.60 10.65 -14.47
C SER A 58 -7.73 11.25 -15.31
N SER A 59 -8.06 10.64 -16.46
CA SER A 59 -9.08 11.11 -17.40
C SER A 59 -10.46 10.52 -17.09
N ASN A 60 -10.51 9.38 -16.42
CA ASN A 60 -11.74 8.79 -15.96
C ASN A 60 -12.26 9.57 -14.75
N SER A 61 -13.19 10.49 -14.99
CA SER A 61 -13.90 11.22 -13.93
C SER A 61 -14.55 10.29 -12.92
N ASP A 62 -14.78 9.02 -13.27
CA ASP A 62 -15.37 8.00 -12.41
C ASP A 62 -14.37 7.09 -11.70
N ALA A 63 -13.06 7.20 -11.96
CA ALA A 63 -12.06 6.55 -11.11
C ALA A 63 -11.98 7.31 -9.78
N ARG A 64 -12.66 6.81 -8.74
CA ARG A 64 -12.87 7.54 -7.48
C ARG A 64 -11.84 7.22 -6.39
N VAL A 65 -11.22 6.04 -6.47
CA VAL A 65 -10.21 5.57 -5.52
C VAL A 65 -9.06 4.95 -6.32
N LEU A 66 -7.83 5.15 -5.84
CA LEU A 66 -6.61 4.71 -6.49
C LEU A 66 -5.63 4.20 -5.43
N LEU A 67 -5.05 3.04 -5.68
CA LEU A 67 -3.90 2.51 -4.94
C LEU A 67 -2.79 2.22 -5.93
N ALA A 68 -1.58 2.69 -5.63
CA ALA A 68 -0.43 2.52 -6.50
C ALA A 68 0.79 2.15 -5.67
N GLN A 69 1.59 1.23 -6.18
CA GLN A 69 2.86 0.88 -5.56
C GLN A 69 3.93 0.71 -6.64
N LEU A 70 5.09 1.31 -6.38
CA LEU A 70 6.32 1.01 -7.09
C LEU A 70 7.10 0.00 -6.24
N TRP A 71 7.59 -1.06 -6.87
CA TRP A 71 8.14 -2.19 -6.15
C TRP A 71 9.66 -2.30 -6.29
N ALA A 72 10.33 -2.36 -5.14
CA ALA A 72 11.75 -2.66 -5.00
C ALA A 72 11.88 -4.02 -4.30
N SER A 73 12.03 -5.11 -5.06
CA SER A 73 12.42 -6.41 -4.48
C SER A 73 13.92 -6.50 -4.25
N PRO A 74 14.40 -7.08 -3.14
CA PRO A 74 15.81 -7.45 -2.97
C PRO A 74 16.21 -8.69 -3.79
N SER A 75 15.24 -9.48 -4.28
CA SER A 75 15.52 -10.68 -5.09
C SER A 75 14.76 -10.68 -6.41
N ARG A 76 15.51 -10.88 -7.51
CA ARG A 76 14.96 -11.03 -8.86
C ARG A 76 14.18 -12.33 -9.04
N GLU A 77 14.41 -13.34 -8.20
CA GLU A 77 13.72 -14.64 -8.29
C GLU A 77 12.24 -14.53 -7.91
N LEU A 78 11.86 -13.49 -7.16
CA LEU A 78 10.47 -13.14 -6.85
C LEU A 78 9.70 -12.54 -8.03
N LEU A 79 10.39 -12.23 -9.14
CA LEU A 79 9.82 -11.67 -10.37
C LEU A 79 9.30 -12.76 -11.34
N ALA A 80 9.08 -13.99 -10.87
CA ALA A 80 8.49 -15.02 -11.72
C ALA A 80 6.98 -14.78 -11.96
N ASP A 81 6.28 -14.09 -11.05
CA ASP A 81 4.84 -13.86 -11.14
C ASP A 81 4.45 -12.41 -10.82
N LYS A 82 3.88 -11.74 -11.83
CA LYS A 82 3.44 -10.35 -11.72
C LYS A 82 2.25 -10.18 -10.78
N GLU A 83 1.49 -11.24 -10.49
CA GLU A 83 0.36 -11.19 -9.56
C GLU A 83 0.81 -10.92 -8.11
N ARG A 84 2.10 -11.15 -7.83
CA ARG A 84 2.75 -10.85 -6.55
C ARG A 84 3.11 -9.36 -6.43
N VAL A 85 3.11 -8.61 -7.53
CA VAL A 85 3.37 -7.15 -7.51
C VAL A 85 2.17 -6.43 -6.90
N ALA A 86 2.41 -5.63 -5.87
CA ALA A 86 1.34 -4.86 -5.24
C ALA A 86 0.75 -3.78 -6.19
N PRO A 87 -0.54 -3.41 -6.07
CA PRO A 87 -1.48 -3.88 -5.05
C PRO A 87 -1.90 -5.35 -5.22
N LEU A 88 -1.82 -6.13 -4.15
CA LEU A 88 -2.39 -7.48 -4.07
C LEU A 88 -3.91 -7.39 -4.08
N ALA A 89 -4.60 -8.41 -4.58
CA ALA A 89 -6.06 -8.42 -4.63
C ALA A 89 -6.62 -9.76 -4.16
N GLY A 90 -7.62 -9.74 -3.27
CA GLY A 90 -8.18 -10.96 -2.70
C GLY A 90 -9.56 -10.76 -2.07
N PRO A 91 -10.42 -11.79 -2.08
CA PRO A 91 -11.69 -11.75 -1.37
C PRO A 91 -11.51 -12.01 0.13
N ASP A 92 -12.31 -11.38 0.98
CA ASP A 92 -12.35 -11.68 2.42
C ASP A 92 -13.26 -12.88 2.77
N GLY A 93 -14.05 -13.35 1.80
CA GLY A 93 -15.02 -14.43 1.96
C GLY A 93 -16.45 -13.95 2.24
N SER A 94 -16.68 -12.64 2.47
CA SER A 94 -18.02 -12.05 2.56
C SER A 94 -18.52 -11.49 1.22
N GLY A 95 -17.83 -11.78 0.13
CA GLY A 95 -18.09 -11.23 -1.20
C GLY A 95 -17.42 -9.88 -1.49
N ARG A 96 -16.74 -9.27 -0.51
CA ARG A 96 -15.93 -8.06 -0.74
C ARG A 96 -14.58 -8.44 -1.31
N ARG A 97 -14.09 -7.63 -2.25
CA ARG A 97 -12.75 -7.77 -2.83
C ARG A 97 -11.88 -6.61 -2.37
N TRP A 98 -10.79 -6.94 -1.68
CA TRP A 98 -9.84 -5.99 -1.16
C TRP A 98 -8.62 -5.87 -2.05
N PHE A 99 -8.03 -4.69 -2.07
CA PHE A 99 -6.78 -4.35 -2.71
C PHE A 99 -5.80 -3.84 -1.64
N PHE A 100 -4.56 -4.28 -1.69
CA PHE A 100 -3.60 -4.08 -0.60
C PHE A 100 -2.20 -3.75 -1.10
N ALA A 101 -1.63 -2.67 -0.59
CA ALA A 101 -0.26 -2.25 -0.80
C ALA A 101 0.46 -2.20 0.56
N PHE A 102 1.72 -2.63 0.58
CA PHE A 102 2.52 -2.72 1.80
C PHE A 102 3.94 -2.26 1.54
N ASP A 103 4.40 -1.35 2.39
CA ASP A 103 5.74 -0.82 2.45
C ASP A 103 6.27 -1.02 3.87
N GLY A 104 7.18 -1.97 4.01
CA GLY A 104 7.63 -2.40 5.32
C GLY A 104 8.52 -3.62 5.28
N GLU A 105 9.15 -3.88 6.40
CA GLU A 105 10.05 -5.01 6.60
C GLU A 105 9.70 -5.69 7.91
N VAL A 106 9.32 -6.97 7.80
CA VAL A 106 9.07 -7.86 8.92
C VAL A 106 10.09 -8.99 8.84
N GLY A 107 10.88 -9.12 9.90
CA GLY A 107 11.98 -10.06 10.03
C GLY A 107 11.56 -11.37 10.68
N LYS A 108 12.31 -11.78 11.70
CA LYS A 108 12.16 -13.08 12.35
C LYS A 108 11.26 -13.00 13.57
N HIS A 109 10.65 -14.13 13.91
CA HIS A 109 9.90 -14.29 15.13
C HIS A 109 10.85 -14.25 16.33
N ARG A 110 10.57 -13.40 17.32
CA ARG A 110 11.50 -13.10 18.43
C ARG A 110 11.84 -14.30 19.30
N ARG A 111 10.93 -15.27 19.40
CA ARG A 111 11.11 -16.47 20.25
C ARG A 111 11.70 -17.66 19.50
N THR A 112 11.24 -17.89 18.27
CA THR A 112 11.59 -19.10 17.50
C THR A 112 12.71 -18.84 16.50
N GLY A 113 12.99 -17.58 16.16
CA GLY A 113 13.94 -17.21 15.11
C GLY A 113 13.45 -17.48 13.69
N GLU A 114 12.23 -18.00 13.53
CA GLU A 114 11.66 -18.33 12.23
C GLU A 114 11.27 -17.05 11.47
N PRO A 115 11.56 -16.96 10.16
CA PRO A 115 11.20 -15.78 9.37
C PRO A 115 9.68 -15.62 9.26
N PHE A 116 9.20 -14.37 9.20
CA PHE A 116 7.78 -14.08 9.00
C PHE A 116 7.25 -14.66 7.69
N ALA A 117 7.99 -14.49 6.60
CA ALA A 117 7.79 -15.26 5.38
C ALA A 117 8.68 -16.51 5.42
N ALA A 118 8.08 -17.68 5.66
CA ALA A 118 8.80 -18.94 5.88
C ALA A 118 9.73 -19.32 4.71
N ASP A 119 9.33 -18.95 3.50
CA ASP A 119 10.11 -19.09 2.28
C ASP A 119 9.84 -17.85 1.41
N PRO A 120 10.79 -16.90 1.29
CA PRO A 120 10.57 -15.68 0.51
C PRO A 120 10.28 -16.01 -0.95
N VAL A 121 10.83 -17.10 -1.50
CA VAL A 121 10.56 -17.56 -2.87
C VAL A 121 9.09 -17.92 -3.05
N ARG A 122 8.46 -18.51 -2.02
CA ARG A 122 7.05 -18.96 -2.05
C ARG A 122 6.04 -17.97 -1.48
N GLU A 123 6.46 -17.10 -0.57
CA GLU A 123 5.58 -16.16 0.13
C GLU A 123 6.33 -14.89 0.53
N MET A 124 5.78 -13.72 0.21
CA MET A 124 6.32 -12.42 0.66
C MET A 124 5.63 -11.95 1.94
N CYS A 125 6.30 -11.08 2.70
CA CYS A 125 5.71 -10.47 3.90
C CYS A 125 4.36 -9.78 3.62
N SER A 126 4.24 -9.10 2.47
CA SER A 126 2.99 -8.48 2.02
C SER A 126 1.88 -9.51 1.76
N GLU A 127 2.20 -10.68 1.20
CA GLU A 127 1.21 -11.74 0.92
C GLU A 127 0.71 -12.38 2.22
N ARG A 128 1.62 -12.68 3.16
CA ARG A 128 1.23 -13.21 4.47
C ARG A 128 0.38 -12.21 5.26
N LEU A 129 0.84 -10.96 5.37
CA LEU A 129 0.08 -9.89 6.04
C LEU A 129 -1.30 -9.72 5.42
N PHE A 130 -1.40 -9.71 4.09
CA PHE A 130 -2.67 -9.56 3.42
C PHE A 130 -3.61 -10.75 3.70
N ARG A 131 -3.09 -11.98 3.74
CA ARG A 131 -3.89 -13.16 4.09
C ARG A 131 -4.40 -13.09 5.53
N GLU A 132 -3.56 -12.69 6.48
CA GLU A 132 -3.96 -12.49 7.87
C GLU A 132 -5.05 -11.41 7.98
N LEU A 133 -4.91 -10.30 7.26
CA LEU A 133 -5.92 -9.23 7.19
C LEU A 133 -7.24 -9.70 6.59
N LEU A 134 -7.21 -10.42 5.46
CA LEU A 134 -8.42 -11.00 4.86
C LEU A 134 -9.11 -11.98 5.82
N SER A 135 -8.34 -12.72 6.62
CA SER A 135 -8.87 -13.62 7.64
C SER A 135 -9.53 -12.86 8.79
N GLU A 136 -8.94 -11.76 9.28
CA GLU A 136 -9.56 -10.92 10.32
C GLU A 136 -10.80 -10.17 9.82
N LEU A 137 -10.80 -9.76 8.54
CA LEU A 137 -11.94 -9.10 7.92
C LEU A 137 -13.10 -10.06 7.62
N ARG A 138 -12.81 -11.37 7.59
CA ARG A 138 -13.83 -12.41 7.37
C ARG A 138 -14.80 -12.45 8.55
N GLY A 139 -16.00 -11.91 8.32
CA GLY A 139 -17.05 -11.84 9.33
C GLY A 139 -16.99 -10.57 10.20
N ALA A 140 -16.00 -9.71 10.00
CA ALA A 140 -16.00 -8.37 10.59
C ALA A 140 -17.13 -7.54 9.95
N PRO A 141 -17.84 -6.71 10.74
CA PRO A 141 -18.76 -5.71 10.21
C PRO A 141 -18.11 -4.84 9.12
N SER A 142 -18.93 -4.33 8.22
CA SER A 142 -18.48 -3.48 7.11
C SER A 142 -18.24 -2.02 7.49
N ASP A 143 -18.37 -1.67 8.76
CA ASP A 143 -18.08 -0.30 9.21
C ASP A 143 -16.57 -0.06 9.36
N ARG A 144 -16.19 1.22 9.26
CA ARG A 144 -14.81 1.69 9.25
C ARG A 144 -14.07 1.34 10.56
N LYS A 145 -14.78 1.32 11.69
CA LYS A 145 -14.19 1.00 13.01
C LYS A 145 -13.87 -0.48 13.13
N ALA A 146 -14.70 -1.36 12.59
CA ALA A 146 -14.42 -2.79 12.50
C ALA A 146 -13.20 -3.08 11.60
N VAL A 147 -13.09 -2.41 10.45
CA VAL A 147 -11.90 -2.52 9.58
C VAL A 147 -10.65 -2.03 10.31
N ALA A 148 -10.70 -0.87 10.97
CA ALA A 148 -9.58 -0.35 11.74
C ALA A 148 -9.15 -1.30 12.87
N SER A 149 -10.12 -1.92 13.56
CA SER A 149 -9.86 -2.91 14.61
C SER A 149 -9.17 -4.16 14.07
N ALA A 150 -9.60 -4.68 12.91
CA ALA A 150 -8.98 -5.82 12.24
C ALA A 150 -7.53 -5.50 11.83
N VAL A 151 -7.29 -4.31 11.24
CA VAL A 151 -5.94 -3.86 10.88
C VAL A 151 -5.06 -3.75 12.11
N GLY A 152 -5.55 -3.13 13.19
CA GLY A 152 -4.82 -2.99 14.45
C GLY A 152 -4.47 -4.34 15.07
N ALA A 153 -5.41 -5.30 15.07
CA ALA A 153 -5.17 -6.65 15.59
C ALA A 153 -4.04 -7.37 14.85
N VAL A 154 -4.03 -7.34 13.51
CA VAL A 154 -2.95 -7.96 12.72
C VAL A 154 -1.62 -7.27 13.01
N LEU A 155 -1.54 -5.95 12.86
CA LEU A 155 -0.29 -5.21 13.04
C LEU A 155 0.28 -5.36 14.45
N ARG A 156 -0.58 -5.35 15.47
CA ARG A 156 -0.16 -5.57 16.86
C ARG A 156 0.42 -6.96 17.07
N ARG A 157 -0.26 -8.02 16.61
CA ARG A 157 0.26 -9.39 16.72
C ARG A 157 1.58 -9.55 15.98
N THR A 158 1.71 -8.96 14.79
CA THR A 158 2.98 -8.96 14.05
C THR A 158 4.07 -8.24 14.84
N ALA A 159 3.79 -7.05 15.39
CA ALA A 159 4.73 -6.26 16.16
C ALA A 159 5.16 -6.90 17.49
N GLU A 160 4.29 -7.69 18.11
CA GLU A 160 4.56 -8.43 19.35
C GLU A 160 5.39 -9.70 19.08
N GLY A 161 5.08 -10.41 17.98
CA GLY A 161 5.72 -11.68 17.66
C GLY A 161 7.05 -11.56 16.90
N TYR A 162 7.22 -10.51 16.09
CA TYR A 162 8.30 -10.43 15.10
C TYR A 162 9.15 -9.17 15.26
N ASP A 163 10.39 -9.27 14.81
CA ASP A 163 11.21 -8.11 14.53
C ASP A 163 10.66 -7.40 13.29
N PHE A 164 10.61 -6.07 13.32
CA PHE A 164 10.17 -5.26 12.19
C PHE A 164 10.79 -3.87 12.32
N THR A 165 11.06 -3.19 11.22
CA THR A 165 11.48 -1.77 11.27
C THR A 165 10.27 -0.86 11.18
N HIS A 166 9.42 -1.14 10.20
CA HIS A 166 8.17 -0.45 9.97
C HIS A 166 7.19 -1.29 9.15
N MET A 167 5.92 -0.93 9.27
CA MET A 167 4.78 -1.48 8.56
C MET A 167 3.87 -0.31 8.17
N THR A 168 3.97 0.12 6.92
CA THR A 168 3.04 1.08 6.31
C THR A 168 2.21 0.32 5.29
N LEU A 169 0.88 0.43 5.39
CA LEU A 169 -0.02 -0.23 4.45
C LEU A 169 -1.09 0.72 3.95
N ALA A 170 -1.58 0.43 2.76
CA ALA A 170 -2.78 1.04 2.21
C ALA A 170 -3.69 -0.06 1.66
N MET A 171 -4.99 0.04 1.95
CA MET A 171 -5.97 -0.92 1.49
C MET A 171 -7.30 -0.27 1.11
N SER A 172 -8.00 -0.91 0.18
CA SER A 172 -9.27 -0.41 -0.34
C SER A 172 -10.11 -1.54 -0.91
N GLU A 173 -11.41 -1.43 -0.67
CA GLU A 173 -12.51 -2.18 -1.26
C GLU A 173 -13.30 -1.33 -2.27
N GLY A 174 -12.84 -0.09 -2.53
CA GLY A 174 -13.38 0.83 -3.52
C GLY A 174 -14.24 1.97 -2.97
N SER A 175 -14.60 1.94 -1.68
CA SER A 175 -15.38 3.01 -1.03
C SER A 175 -14.50 4.19 -0.59
N GLY A 176 -13.26 3.90 -0.21
CA GLY A 176 -12.24 4.83 0.24
C GLY A 176 -10.91 4.10 0.41
N VAL A 177 -9.94 4.75 1.05
CA VAL A 177 -8.62 4.19 1.34
C VAL A 177 -8.42 4.19 2.85
N TYR A 178 -8.02 3.04 3.38
CA TYR A 178 -7.46 2.91 4.71
C TYR A 178 -5.95 2.92 4.58
N MET A 179 -5.28 3.83 5.26
CA MET A 179 -3.82 3.90 5.32
C MET A 179 -3.39 3.80 6.78
N ALA A 180 -2.51 2.86 7.08
CA ALA A 180 -2.02 2.63 8.43
C ALA A 180 -0.50 2.69 8.50
N ARG A 181 0.00 3.15 9.65
CA ARG A 181 1.42 3.22 9.96
C ARG A 181 1.69 2.62 11.33
N TRP A 182 2.65 1.71 11.37
CA TRP A 182 3.22 1.16 12.59
C TRP A 182 4.74 1.06 12.44
N ALA A 183 5.49 1.79 13.25
CA ALA A 183 6.95 1.84 13.22
C ALA A 183 7.53 1.61 14.61
N GLN A 184 8.76 1.10 14.68
CA GLN A 184 9.54 1.18 15.91
C GLN A 184 9.81 2.66 16.24
N GLU A 185 9.77 3.02 17.52
CA GLU A 185 9.86 4.43 17.96
C GLU A 185 11.19 5.09 17.55
N ASP A 186 12.25 4.29 17.41
CA ASP A 186 13.59 4.74 17.00
C ASP A 186 13.77 4.81 15.47
N ALA A 187 12.77 4.40 14.68
CA ALA A 187 12.83 4.45 13.23
C ALA A 187 12.55 5.88 12.72
N GLY A 188 13.56 6.75 12.81
CA GLY A 188 13.51 8.16 12.40
C GLY A 188 13.26 8.44 10.90
N TRP A 189 12.85 7.43 10.12
CA TRP A 189 12.75 7.49 8.65
C TRP A 189 11.43 6.97 8.05
N ASN A 190 10.46 6.47 8.83
CA ASN A 190 9.15 6.11 8.28
C ASN A 190 8.26 7.37 8.15
N ARG A 191 8.00 7.81 6.91
CA ARG A 191 7.43 9.12 6.54
C ARG A 191 6.02 9.07 5.95
N ALA A 192 5.22 8.05 6.29
CA ALA A 192 3.85 8.00 5.79
C ALA A 192 3.13 9.32 6.10
N ALA A 193 2.54 9.94 5.09
CA ALA A 193 1.97 11.28 5.18
C ALA A 193 0.72 11.41 4.32
N ILE A 194 -0.17 12.30 4.75
CA ILE A 194 -1.41 12.64 4.08
C ILE A 194 -1.35 14.08 3.59
N CYS A 195 -1.83 14.34 2.38
CA CYS A 195 -1.96 15.67 1.82
C CYS A 195 -3.42 15.89 1.37
N CYS A 196 -4.10 16.84 2.01
CA CYS A 196 -5.44 17.27 1.62
C CYS A 196 -5.35 18.35 0.53
N LEU A 197 -5.79 18.00 -0.68
CA LEU A 197 -5.87 18.90 -1.83
C LEU A 197 -7.31 19.38 -2.01
N PRO A 198 -7.56 20.48 -2.75
CA PRO A 198 -8.92 21.00 -2.94
C PRO A 198 -9.93 20.00 -3.54
N ARG A 199 -9.47 18.94 -4.21
CA ARG A 199 -10.33 17.95 -4.89
C ARG A 199 -9.90 16.50 -4.65
N ALA A 200 -8.95 16.25 -3.75
CA ALA A 200 -8.42 14.92 -3.51
C ALA A 200 -7.77 14.83 -2.13
N ILE A 201 -7.66 13.63 -1.59
CA ILE A 201 -6.77 13.32 -0.48
C ILE A 201 -5.74 12.33 -1.01
N VAL A 202 -4.47 12.58 -0.73
CA VAL A 202 -3.35 11.75 -1.15
C VAL A 202 -2.66 11.20 0.08
N GLY A 203 -2.57 9.88 0.19
CA GLY A 203 -1.73 9.21 1.19
C GLY A 203 -0.56 8.51 0.53
N CYS A 204 0.65 8.69 1.06
CA CYS A 204 1.90 8.12 0.51
C CYS A 204 2.85 7.72 1.64
N SER A 205 3.64 6.67 1.43
CA SER A 205 4.65 6.24 2.42
C SER A 205 5.80 7.25 2.61
N ASP A 206 5.95 8.18 1.66
CA ASP A 206 6.81 9.36 1.76
C ASP A 206 6.29 10.45 0.82
N GLU A 207 6.54 11.73 1.13
CA GLU A 207 5.96 12.89 0.43
C GLU A 207 6.21 12.85 -1.08
N LEU A 208 5.19 13.15 -1.89
CA LEU A 208 5.33 13.15 -3.35
C LEU A 208 5.88 14.50 -3.85
N PRO A 209 7.06 14.51 -4.52
CA PRO A 209 7.64 15.75 -5.02
C PRO A 209 6.70 16.54 -5.95
N GLY A 210 6.55 17.82 -5.62
CA GLY A 210 5.80 18.80 -6.40
C GLY A 210 4.27 18.68 -6.31
N VAL A 211 3.74 17.84 -5.41
CA VAL A 211 2.34 18.00 -4.99
C VAL A 211 2.28 19.23 -4.09
N GLU A 212 1.63 20.29 -4.58
CA GLU A 212 1.46 21.55 -3.85
C GLU A 212 0.32 21.40 -2.84
N GLY A 213 0.70 21.12 -1.59
CA GLY A 213 -0.22 20.99 -0.47
C GLY A 213 0.55 20.78 0.83
N LYS A 214 -0.15 20.94 1.95
CA LYS A 214 0.43 20.69 3.28
C LYS A 214 0.42 19.18 3.52
N TRP A 215 1.61 18.61 3.65
CA TRP A 215 1.78 17.22 4.07
C TRP A 215 1.72 17.13 5.59
N GLU A 216 0.85 16.27 6.08
CA GLU A 216 0.70 15.97 7.50
C GLU A 216 1.21 14.55 7.77
N PRO A 217 2.20 14.38 8.66
CA PRO A 217 2.70 13.05 9.01
C PRO A 217 1.59 12.20 9.63
N LEU A 218 1.48 10.96 9.17
CA LEU A 218 0.64 9.96 9.82
C LEU A 218 1.33 9.50 11.11
N GLY A 219 0.64 9.67 12.25
CA GLY A 219 1.16 9.27 13.56
C GLY A 219 1.52 7.78 13.65
N ASN A 220 2.38 7.42 14.61
CA ASN A 220 2.69 6.01 14.86
C ASN A 220 1.47 5.28 15.47
N ARG A 221 1.25 4.01 15.07
CA ARG A 221 0.10 3.18 15.49
C ARG A 221 -1.24 3.87 15.19
N ARG A 222 -1.32 4.48 14.01
CA ARG A 222 -2.53 5.16 13.53
C ARG A 222 -2.96 4.58 12.21
N LEU A 223 -4.28 4.49 12.05
CA LEU A 223 -4.94 4.32 10.78
C LEU A 223 -5.72 5.59 10.46
N VAL A 224 -5.70 5.98 9.20
CA VAL A 224 -6.61 6.96 8.64
C VAL A 224 -7.45 6.33 7.56
N PHE A 225 -8.73 6.69 7.54
CA PHE A 225 -9.62 6.41 6.44
C PHE A 225 -9.92 7.72 5.73
N PHE A 226 -9.84 7.70 4.39
CA PHE A 226 -10.30 8.83 3.59
C PHE A 226 -11.03 8.39 2.32
N ASP A 227 -11.99 9.19 1.89
CA ASP A 227 -12.82 8.88 0.73
C ASP A 227 -13.02 10.08 -0.20
N ARG A 228 -13.83 9.85 -1.24
CA ARG A 228 -14.16 10.85 -2.27
C ARG A 228 -14.92 12.08 -1.75
N SER A 229 -15.58 11.97 -0.60
CA SER A 229 -16.25 13.11 0.05
C SER A 229 -15.26 14.00 0.81
N GLN A 230 -13.97 13.65 0.77
CA GLN A 230 -12.91 14.28 1.55
C GLN A 230 -13.13 14.14 3.07
N ALA A 231 -13.96 13.17 3.48
CA ALA A 231 -13.98 12.72 4.86
C ALA A 231 -12.62 12.14 5.21
N LEU A 232 -12.07 12.55 6.35
CA LEU A 232 -10.84 12.03 6.92
C LEU A 232 -11.13 11.63 8.36
N GLU A 233 -11.06 10.33 8.62
CA GLU A 233 -11.24 9.76 9.95
C GLU A 233 -9.95 9.11 10.42
N SER A 234 -9.70 9.11 11.72
CA SER A 234 -8.48 8.54 12.27
C SER A 234 -8.76 7.69 13.49
N TYR A 235 -8.02 6.59 13.60
CA TYR A 235 -8.20 5.51 14.54
C TYR A 235 -6.85 5.15 15.18
N ASP A 236 -6.86 4.91 16.48
CA ASP A 236 -5.73 4.30 17.19
C ASP A 236 -5.69 2.79 16.93
N LEU A 237 -4.47 2.26 16.75
CA LEU A 237 -4.19 0.85 16.47
C LEU A 237 -3.54 0.13 17.65
#